data_AF-A0A6F8VE62-F1
#
_entry.id   AF-A0A6F8VE62-F1
#
_cell.length_a   1.000
_cell.length_b   1.000
_cell.length_c   1.000
_cell.angle_alpha   90.00
_cell.angle_beta   90.00
_cell.angle_gamma   90.00
#
_symmetry.space_group_name_H-M   'P 1'
#
loop_
_entity.id
_entity.type
_entity.pdbx_description
1 polymer ?
#
loop_
_entity_poly.entity_id
_entity_poly.type
_entity_poly.pdbx_seq_one_letter_code
_entity_poly.pdbx_strand_id
1 'polypeptide(L)'
;MANSDDMTELEKKFPRIVEKLALLWGHEGVSPFLTHLLIDDRGDRHGFTGDIMAEIMFLNNLHEDMESENQPQSGQALWENPLIKNLQSE
;
A
#
# COMPACT_ATOMS: atom_id res chain seq x y z
N MET A 1 11.61 22.63 -10.44
CA MET A 1 10.14 22.73 -10.54
C MET A 1 9.72 21.55 -11.39
N ALA A 2 8.96 20.60 -10.84
CA ALA A 2 8.44 19.49 -11.64
C ALA A 2 7.62 20.08 -12.80
N ASN A 3 7.87 19.60 -14.03
CA ASN A 3 7.08 20.03 -15.17
C ASN A 3 5.64 19.59 -14.93
N SER A 4 4.70 20.52 -15.10
CA SER A 4 3.26 20.28 -14.90
C SER A 4 2.67 19.21 -15.84
N ASP A 5 3.43 18.78 -16.86
CA ASP A 5 3.07 17.69 -17.76
C ASP A 5 3.34 16.28 -17.17
N ASP A 6 4.18 16.16 -16.14
CA ASP A 6 4.47 14.87 -15.49
C ASP A 6 3.49 14.55 -14.34
N MET A 7 2.59 15.48 -14.02
CA MET A 7 1.67 15.31 -12.90
C MET A 7 0.54 14.34 -13.24
N THR A 8 0.26 13.43 -12.32
CA THR A 8 -0.80 12.43 -12.48
C THR A 8 -2.19 13.05 -12.30
N GLU A 9 -3.24 12.35 -12.72
CA GLU A 9 -4.61 12.85 -12.55
C GLU A 9 -5.00 12.89 -11.07
N LEU A 10 -4.46 11.97 -10.26
CA LEU A 10 -4.59 11.99 -8.81
C LEU A 10 -3.96 13.26 -8.21
N GLU A 11 -2.77 13.66 -8.64
CA GLU A 11 -2.09 14.86 -8.15
C GLU A 11 -2.86 16.15 -8.50
N LYS A 12 -3.39 16.23 -9.71
CA LYS A 12 -4.15 17.40 -10.18
C LYS A 12 -5.49 17.54 -9.45
N LYS A 13 -6.22 16.44 -9.28
CA LYS A 13 -7.61 16.46 -8.76
C LYS A 13 -7.68 16.31 -7.25
N PHE A 14 -6.72 15.60 -6.65
CA PHE A 14 -6.71 15.26 -5.23
C PHE A 14 -5.35 15.53 -4.56
N PRO A 15 -4.85 16.78 -4.60
CA PRO A 15 -3.53 17.12 -4.02
C PRO A 15 -3.42 16.79 -2.53
N ARG A 16 -4.52 16.86 -1.78
CA ARG A 16 -4.56 16.47 -0.34
C ARG A 16 -4.36 14.97 -0.11
N ILE A 17 -4.83 14.14 -1.04
CA ILE A 17 -4.61 12.69 -0.97
C ILE A 17 -3.13 12.41 -1.19
N VAL A 18 -2.53 13.03 -2.21
CA VAL A 18 -1.11 12.87 -2.53
C VAL A 18 -0.20 13.36 -1.40
N GLU A 19 -0.48 14.54 -0.84
CA GLU A 19 0.28 15.06 0.30
C GLU A 19 0.25 14.09 1.49
N LYS A 20 -0.95 13.57 1.81
CA LYS A 20 -1.09 12.58 2.89
C LYS A 20 -0.40 11.25 2.55
N LEU A 21 -0.48 10.81 1.30
CA LEU A 21 0.18 9.61 0.82
C LEU A 21 1.71 9.73 0.95
N ALA A 22 2.28 10.87 0.55
CA ALA A 22 3.71 11.15 0.68
C ALA A 22 4.19 11.18 2.14
N LEU A 23 3.36 11.69 3.06
CA LEU A 23 3.66 11.68 4.50
C LEU A 23 3.59 10.28 5.13
N LEU A 24 2.73 9.41 4.61
CA LEU A 24 2.53 8.06 5.15
C LEU A 24 3.40 7.00 4.47
N TRP A 25 3.95 7.29 3.28
CA TRP A 25 4.65 6.31 2.48
C TRP A 25 5.83 5.67 3.22
N GLY A 26 5.90 4.33 3.21
CA GLY A 26 6.91 3.58 3.96
C GLY A 26 6.65 3.47 5.46
N HIS A 27 5.50 3.96 5.96
CA HIS A 27 5.04 3.75 7.33
C HIS A 27 3.80 2.86 7.37
N GLU A 28 3.56 2.19 8.49
CA GLU A 28 2.41 1.28 8.71
C GLU A 28 1.04 1.92 8.44
N GLY A 29 0.96 3.25 8.42
CA GLY A 29 -0.27 3.99 8.14
C GLY A 29 -0.68 4.07 6.67
N VAL A 30 0.18 3.70 5.72
CA VAL A 30 -0.15 3.84 4.28
C VAL A 30 -1.09 2.75 3.77
N SER A 31 -0.92 1.50 4.21
CA SER A 31 -1.80 0.37 3.87
C SER A 31 -3.27 0.61 4.26
N PRO A 32 -3.61 0.97 5.51
CA PRO A 32 -4.99 1.27 5.88
C PRO A 32 -5.53 2.54 5.17
N PHE A 33 -4.66 3.49 4.82
CA PHE A 33 -5.06 4.67 4.07
C PHE A 33 -5.44 4.32 2.62
N LEU A 34 -4.62 3.54 1.91
CA LEU A 34 -4.90 3.07 0.56
C LEU A 34 -6.15 2.18 0.52
N THR A 35 -6.29 1.28 1.48
CA THR A 35 -7.50 0.45 1.64
C THR A 35 -8.75 1.32 1.79
N HIS A 36 -8.69 2.39 2.60
CA HIS A 36 -9.81 3.31 2.75
C HIS A 36 -10.15 4.10 1.48
N LEU A 37 -9.17 4.32 0.59
CA LEU A 37 -9.42 4.98 -0.70
C LEU A 37 -10.07 4.03 -1.71
N LEU A 38 -9.75 2.73 -1.63
CA LEU A 38 -10.30 1.69 -2.52
C LEU A 38 -11.71 1.25 -2.11
N ILE A 39 -11.99 1.22 -0.81
CA ILE A 39 -13.30 0.82 -0.28
C ILE A 39 -14.22 2.05 -0.22
N ASP A 40 -15.22 2.07 -1.10
CA ASP A 40 -16.31 3.04 -1.06
C ASP A 40 -17.28 2.71 0.09
N ASP A 41 -16.95 3.10 1.32
CA ASP A 41 -17.79 2.86 2.50
C ASP A 41 -18.78 3.99 2.82
N ARG A 42 -18.78 5.06 2.02
CA ARG A 42 -19.60 6.26 2.27
C ARG A 42 -20.57 6.45 1.11
N GLY A 43 -21.77 5.87 1.25
CA GLY A 43 -22.84 5.83 0.23
C GLY A 43 -23.38 7.17 -0.30
N ASP A 44 -22.67 8.28 -0.09
CA ASP A 44 -22.97 9.63 -0.59
C ASP A 44 -21.80 10.23 -1.42
N ARG A 45 -20.86 9.41 -1.91
CA ARG A 45 -19.77 9.86 -2.81
C ARG A 45 -19.81 9.15 -4.16
N HIS A 46 -19.42 9.87 -5.21
CA HIS A 46 -19.43 9.41 -6.61
C HIS A 46 -18.26 8.47 -6.97
N GLY A 47 -17.60 7.84 -5.99
CA GLY A 47 -16.37 7.08 -6.21
C GLY A 47 -15.25 7.90 -6.88
N PHE A 48 -14.19 7.20 -7.30
CA PHE A 48 -13.15 7.77 -8.17
C PHE A 48 -13.44 7.43 -9.64
N THR A 49 -13.03 8.30 -10.56
CA THR A 49 -13.02 7.95 -11.98
C THR A 49 -12.05 6.81 -12.25
N GLY A 50 -12.26 6.04 -13.32
CA GLY A 50 -11.44 4.86 -13.64
C GLY A 50 -9.93 5.11 -13.62
N ASP A 51 -9.49 6.23 -14.21
CA ASP A 51 -8.05 6.59 -14.24
C ASP A 51 -7.47 6.80 -12.83
N ILE A 52 -8.24 7.43 -11.94
CA ILE A 52 -7.81 7.74 -10.58
C ILE A 52 -7.82 6.47 -9.72
N MET A 53 -8.81 5.61 -9.92
CA MET A 53 -8.85 4.30 -9.28
C MET A 53 -7.65 3.44 -9.72
N ALA A 54 -7.30 3.44 -11.01
CA ALA A 54 -6.15 2.72 -11.53
C ALA A 54 -4.83 3.20 -10.90
N GLU A 55 -4.65 4.52 -10.75
CA GLU A 55 -3.48 5.07 -10.05
C GLU A 55 -3.42 4.64 -8.56
N ILE A 56 -4.54 4.68 -7.84
CA ILE A 56 -4.59 4.24 -6.43
C ILE A 56 -4.30 2.73 -6.31
N MET A 57 -4.85 1.90 -7.20
CA MET A 57 -4.57 0.46 -7.24
C MET A 57 -3.11 0.18 -7.55
N PHE A 58 -2.51 0.92 -8.49
CA PHE A 58 -1.07 0.82 -8.78
C PHE A 58 -0.21 1.11 -7.54
N LEU A 59 -0.53 2.18 -6.81
CA LEU A 59 0.17 2.52 -5.56
C LEU A 59 -0.01 1.44 -4.49
N ASN A 60 -1.20 0.85 -4.38
CA ASN A 60 -1.46 -0.25 -3.46
C ASN A 60 -0.61 -1.48 -3.76
N ASN A 61 -0.58 -1.90 -5.02
CA ASN A 61 0.23 -3.06 -5.43
C ASN A 61 1.73 -2.81 -5.19
N LEU A 62 2.22 -1.60 -5.52
CA LEU A 62 3.62 -1.23 -5.28
C LEU A 62 3.98 -1.31 -3.79
N HIS A 63 3.07 -0.89 -2.92
CA HIS A 63 3.28 -0.97 -1.47
C HIS A 63 3.28 -2.43 -0.98
N GLU A 64 2.34 -3.25 -1.44
CA GLU A 64 2.27 -4.68 -1.09
C GLU A 64 3.53 -5.44 -1.54
N ASP A 65 4.05 -5.14 -2.73
CA ASP A 65 5.30 -5.72 -3.22
C ASP A 65 6.48 -5.37 -2.30
N MET A 66 6.58 -4.11 -1.86
CA MET A 66 7.59 -3.65 -0.89
C MET A 66 7.44 -4.35 0.48
N GLU A 67 6.22 -4.56 0.96
CA GLU A 67 5.99 -5.30 2.21
C GLU A 67 6.36 -6.78 2.09
N SER A 68 6.10 -7.39 0.93
CA SER A 68 6.42 -8.79 0.67
C SER A 68 7.93 -9.07 0.68
N GLU A 69 8.75 -8.11 0.21
CA GLU A 69 10.21 -8.19 0.28
C GLU A 69 10.74 -8.03 1.72
N ASN A 70 10.02 -7.29 2.56
CA ASN A 70 10.39 -7.06 3.96
C ASN A 70 9.91 -8.17 4.91
N GLN A 71 8.97 -9.02 4.47
CA GLN A 71 8.61 -10.22 5.21
C GLN A 71 9.63 -11.33 4.96
N PRO A 72 10.19 -11.95 6.01
CA PRO A 72 11.10 -13.07 5.82
C PRO A 72 10.34 -14.18 5.09
N GLN A 73 10.76 -14.47 3.85
CA GLN A 73 10.17 -15.49 2.99
C GLN A 73 9.87 -16.75 3.79
N SER A 74 8.58 -17.04 3.90
CA SER A 74 7.98 -18.13 4.66
C SER A 74 8.43 -19.46 4.06
N GLY A 75 9.58 -19.88 4.55
CA GLY A 75 10.28 -21.10 4.19
C GLY A 75 11.48 -21.30 5.10
N GLN A 76 12.17 -20.22 5.49
CA GLN A 76 13.24 -20.25 6.51
C GLN A 76 12.72 -19.86 7.91
N ALA A 77 11.81 -18.89 8.01
CA ALA A 77 11.27 -18.39 9.28
C ALA A 77 10.53 -19.46 10.12
N LEU A 78 9.96 -20.49 9.48
CA LEU A 78 9.29 -21.60 10.18
C LEU A 78 10.28 -22.53 10.90
N TRP A 79 11.45 -22.79 10.29
CA TRP A 79 12.46 -23.68 10.87
C TRP A 79 13.36 -22.99 11.92
N GLU A 80 13.35 -21.66 11.94
CA GLU A 80 14.04 -20.85 12.95
C GLU A 80 13.19 -20.57 14.20
N ASN A 81 11.89 -20.93 14.18
CA ASN A 81 11.02 -20.78 15.34
C ASN A 81 11.51 -21.69 16.50
N PRO A 82 11.87 -21.13 17.67
CA PRO A 82 12.37 -21.92 18.80
C PRO A 82 11.36 -22.94 19.32
N LEU A 83 10.06 -22.76 19.05
CA LEU A 83 9.02 -23.75 19.37
C LEU A 83 9.04 -24.97 18.43
N ILE A 84 9.45 -24.78 17.16
CA ILE A 84 9.52 -25.85 16.16
C ILE A 84 10.88 -26.56 16.22
N LYS A 85 11.96 -25.82 16.48
CA LYS A 85 13.33 -26.36 16.57
C LYS A 85 13.48 -27.45 17.64
N ASN A 86 12.77 -27.30 18.76
CA ASN A 86 12.81 -28.27 19.86
C ASN A 86 11.95 -29.52 19.61
N LEU A 87 11.09 -29.51 18.59
CA LEU A 87 10.19 -30.64 18.28
C LEU A 87 10.84 -31.71 17.39
N GLN A 88 12.03 -31.44 16.82
CA GLN A 88 12.74 -32.37 15.93
C GLN A 88 14.02 -32.95 16.54
N SER A 89 14.25 -32.73 17.84
CA SER A 89 15.45 -33.22 18.54
C SER A 89 15.20 -34.44 19.44
N GLU A 90 14.11 -35.18 19.23
CA GLU A 90 13.81 -36.46 19.92
C GLU A 90 13.81 -37.64 18.95
#